data_AF-A0A0J1FGS1-F1
#
_entry.id   AF-A0A0J1FGS1-F1
#
_cell.length_a   1.000
_cell.length_b   1.000
_cell.length_c   1.000
_cell.angle_alpha   90.00
_cell.angle_beta   90.00
_cell.angle_gamma   90.00
#
_symmetry.space_group_name_H-M   'P 1'
#
loop_
_entity.id
_entity.type
_entity.pdbx_description
1 polymer ?
#
loop_
_entity_poly.entity_id
_entity_poly.type
_entity_poly.pdbx_seq_one_letter_code
_entity_poly.pdbx_strand_id
1 'polypeptide(L)'
;MELTLAETIHGIKPVSGEWRLKARNHLNNLAIPRGSLGELLNLAEQLAAIKRTLKPSVKEKTVVTMAGNHGVVAEGVSAFPQEVTHGWVKCLPLRTPALPEMSLE
;
A
#
# COMPACT_ATOMS: atom_id res chain seq x y z
N MET A 1 15.50 0.25 -18.57
CA MET A 1 16.25 1.35 -17.94
C MET A 1 16.37 0.97 -16.47
N GLU A 2 17.53 0.50 -16.04
CA GLU A 2 17.76 0.16 -14.64
C GLU A 2 17.97 1.47 -13.87
N LEU A 3 17.14 1.70 -12.84
CA LEU A 3 17.33 2.81 -11.92
C LEU A 3 18.29 2.35 -10.82
N THR A 4 19.29 3.16 -10.53
CA THR A 4 20.12 2.99 -9.35
C THR A 4 19.33 3.37 -8.09
N LEU A 5 19.81 2.90 -6.93
CA LEU A 5 19.26 3.30 -5.63
C LEU A 5 19.28 4.83 -5.46
N ALA A 6 20.39 5.46 -5.85
CA ALA A 6 20.57 6.91 -5.75
C ALA A 6 19.55 7.68 -6.59
N GLU A 7 19.32 7.27 -7.84
CA GLU A 7 18.31 7.88 -8.72
C GLU A 7 16.90 7.70 -8.19
N THR A 8 16.58 6.51 -7.65
CA THR A 8 15.26 6.22 -7.06
C THR A 8 14.97 7.13 -5.88
N ILE A 9 15.93 7.28 -4.96
CA ILE A 9 15.80 8.17 -3.79
C ILE A 9 15.63 9.62 -4.26
N HIS A 10 16.43 10.08 -5.22
CA HIS A 10 16.34 11.43 -5.75
C HIS A 10 15.01 11.72 -6.47
N GLY A 11 14.37 10.69 -7.03
CA GLY A 11 13.07 10.78 -7.68
C GLY A 11 11.87 10.95 -6.74
N ILE A 12 12.03 10.68 -5.43
CA ILE A 12 10.93 10.80 -4.46
C ILE A 12 10.64 12.28 -4.20
N LYS A 13 9.40 12.69 -4.48
CA LYS A 13 8.95 14.08 -4.29
C LYS A 13 7.97 14.17 -3.11
N PRO A 14 7.96 15.29 -2.37
CA PRO A 14 6.92 15.57 -1.39
C PRO A 14 5.52 15.51 -2.03
N VAL A 15 4.55 15.08 -1.23
CA VAL A 15 3.13 15.10 -1.63
C VAL A 15 2.70 16.54 -1.91
N SER A 16 1.92 16.76 -2.98
CA SER A 16 1.53 18.11 -3.38
C SER A 16 0.49 18.72 -2.43
N GLY A 17 0.86 19.82 -1.75
CA GLY A 17 -0.06 20.59 -0.90
C GLY A 17 -1.22 21.22 -1.68
N GLU A 18 -0.97 21.68 -2.91
CA GLU A 18 -1.99 22.26 -3.80
C GLU A 18 -3.12 21.25 -4.09
N TRP A 19 -2.76 20.03 -4.50
CA TRP A 19 -3.74 18.98 -4.78
C TRP A 19 -4.48 18.53 -3.52
N ARG A 20 -3.80 18.53 -2.36
CA ARG A 20 -4.45 18.26 -1.09
C ARG A 20 -5.52 19.31 -0.76
N LEU A 21 -5.21 20.59 -0.97
CA LEU A 21 -6.18 21.68 -0.76
C LEU A 21 -7.36 21.59 -1.74
N LYS A 22 -7.10 21.30 -3.02
CA LYS A 22 -8.17 21.06 -4.01
C LYS A 22 -9.08 19.92 -3.60
N ALA A 23 -8.52 18.82 -3.09
CA ALA A 23 -9.30 17.68 -2.61
C ALA A 23 -10.13 18.03 -1.36
N ARG A 24 -9.53 18.71 -0.37
CA ARG A 24 -10.24 19.22 0.82
C ARG A 24 -11.44 20.08 0.43
N ASN A 25 -11.26 21.02 -0.49
CA ASN A 25 -12.32 21.91 -0.96
C ASN A 25 -13.43 21.13 -1.69
N HIS A 26 -13.06 20.15 -2.51
CA HIS A 26 -14.04 19.28 -3.18
C HIS A 26 -14.88 18.48 -2.17
N LEU A 27 -14.24 17.85 -1.18
CA LEU A 27 -14.92 17.06 -0.14
C LEU A 27 -15.84 17.92 0.73
N ASN A 28 -15.43 19.15 1.06
CA ASN A 28 -16.25 20.10 1.81
C ASN A 28 -17.50 20.58 1.05
N ASN A 29 -17.52 20.44 -0.28
CA ASN A 29 -18.67 20.78 -1.13
C ASN A 29 -19.61 19.60 -1.38
N LEU A 30 -19.30 18.40 -0.88
CA LEU A 30 -20.19 17.25 -0.97
C LEU A 30 -21.36 17.41 0.02
N ALA A 31 -22.52 16.86 -0.34
CA ALA A 31 -23.70 16.83 0.50
C ALA A 31 -23.58 15.78 1.63
N ILE A 32 -22.48 15.83 2.38
CA ILE A 32 -22.21 15.01 3.57
C ILE A 32 -21.94 15.95 4.77
N PRO A 33 -22.34 15.59 6.01
CA PRO A 33 -21.98 16.39 7.18
C PRO A 33 -20.46 16.50 7.30
N ARG A 34 -19.96 17.68 7.65
CA ARG A 34 -18.51 17.93 7.75
C ARG A 34 -17.87 16.94 8.72
N GLY A 35 -16.81 16.27 8.26
CA GLY A 35 -16.06 15.31 9.09
C GLY A 35 -16.76 13.97 9.35
N SER A 36 -17.93 13.70 8.76
CA SER A 36 -18.74 12.50 9.04
C SER A 36 -18.03 11.16 8.78
N LEU A 37 -17.05 11.16 7.86
CA LEU A 37 -16.30 9.97 7.46
C LEU A 37 -14.87 9.92 8.05
N GLY A 38 -14.50 10.87 8.93
CA GLY A 38 -13.24 10.87 9.66
C GLY A 38 -12.01 10.59 8.78
N GLU A 39 -11.25 9.54 9.12
CA GLU A 39 -10.03 9.14 8.44
C GLU A 39 -10.20 8.80 6.96
N LEU A 40 -11.40 8.41 6.53
CA LEU A 40 -11.65 8.14 5.11
C LEU A 40 -11.48 9.42 4.26
N LEU A 41 -11.86 10.59 4.81
CA LEU A 41 -11.66 11.88 4.13
C LEU A 41 -10.17 12.23 4.08
N ASN A 42 -9.43 11.98 5.17
CA ASN A 42 -7.99 12.20 5.22
C ASN A 42 -7.25 11.35 4.18
N LEU A 43 -7.65 10.09 4.03
CA LEU A 43 -7.10 9.17 3.04
C LEU A 43 -7.46 9.59 1.61
N ALA A 44 -8.69 10.02 1.36
CA ALA A 44 -9.12 10.51 0.05
C ALA A 44 -8.29 11.72 -0.41
N GLU A 45 -8.04 12.69 0.48
CA GLU A 45 -7.18 13.84 0.21
C GLU A 45 -5.72 13.44 -0.06
N GLN A 46 -5.18 12.53 0.75
CA GLN A 46 -3.82 12.05 0.57
C GLN A 46 -3.65 11.34 -0.77
N LEU A 47 -4.61 10.49 -1.15
CA LEU A 47 -4.59 9.77 -2.42
C LEU A 47 -4.70 10.72 -3.61
N ALA A 48 -5.59 11.71 -3.53
CA ALA A 48 -5.73 12.75 -4.55
C ALA A 48 -4.44 13.58 -4.70
N ALA A 49 -3.75 13.87 -3.59
CA ALA A 49 -2.49 14.61 -3.59
C ALA A 49 -1.30 13.81 -4.14
N ILE A 50 -1.23 12.50 -3.85
CA ILE A 50 -0.22 11.59 -4.41
C ILE A 50 -0.42 11.42 -5.91
N LYS A 51 -1.66 11.17 -6.35
CA LYS A 51 -1.99 10.91 -7.76
C LYS A 51 -2.19 12.19 -8.58
N ARG A 52 -2.20 13.37 -7.93
CA ARG A 52 -2.44 14.69 -8.55
C ARG A 52 -3.71 14.71 -9.40
N THR A 53 -4.80 14.20 -8.83
CA THR A 53 -6.12 14.16 -9.47
C THR A 53 -7.22 14.12 -8.41
N LEU A 54 -8.38 14.72 -8.68
CA LEU A 54 -9.57 14.62 -7.81
C LEU A 54 -10.34 13.31 -8.01
N LYS A 55 -10.00 12.51 -9.03
CA LYS A 55 -10.60 11.21 -9.31
C LYS A 55 -9.52 10.12 -9.32
N PRO A 56 -8.84 9.87 -8.19
CA PRO A 56 -7.81 8.84 -8.14
C PRO A 56 -8.43 7.45 -8.37
N SER A 57 -7.84 6.68 -9.27
CA SER A 57 -8.20 5.28 -9.47
C SER A 57 -7.29 4.37 -8.63
N VAL A 58 -7.90 3.37 -8.00
CA VAL A 58 -7.20 2.29 -7.29
C VAL A 58 -7.46 0.93 -7.95
N LYS A 59 -7.81 0.90 -9.24
CA LYS A 59 -8.16 -0.37 -9.93
C LYS A 59 -6.98 -1.35 -9.96
N GLU A 60 -5.80 -0.86 -10.33
CA GLU A 60 -4.58 -1.66 -10.43
C GLU A 60 -3.84 -1.63 -9.10
N LYS A 61 -3.80 -2.77 -8.41
CA LYS A 61 -3.22 -2.92 -7.06
C LYS A 61 -2.21 -4.05 -7.10
N THR A 62 -1.10 -3.87 -6.40
CA THR A 62 -0.06 -4.90 -6.28
C THR A 62 0.38 -5.00 -4.83
N VAL A 63 0.41 -6.21 -4.32
CA VAL A 63 1.03 -6.55 -3.03
C VAL A 63 2.35 -7.23 -3.36
N VAL A 64 3.46 -6.70 -2.84
CA VAL A 64 4.79 -7.29 -3.02
C VAL A 64 5.21 -7.92 -1.71
N THR A 65 5.29 -9.25 -1.69
CA THR A 65 5.68 -10.03 -0.51
C THR A 65 7.15 -10.43 -0.63
N MET A 66 7.97 -10.00 0.33
CA MET A 66 9.37 -10.39 0.41
C MET A 66 9.54 -11.54 1.40
N ALA A 67 10.12 -12.66 0.95
CA ALA A 67 10.40 -13.81 1.80
C ALA A 67 11.88 -14.18 1.69
N GLY A 68 12.53 -14.37 2.84
CA GLY A 68 13.95 -14.68 2.92
C GLY A 68 14.29 -15.40 4.22
N ASN A 69 15.22 -16.34 4.14
CA ASN A 69 15.72 -17.06 5.30
C ASN A 69 16.85 -16.30 5.99
N HIS A 70 17.02 -16.57 7.28
CA HIS A 70 18.06 -15.96 8.11
C HIS A 70 18.95 -17.05 8.71
N GLY A 71 20.27 -16.88 8.66
CA GLY A 71 21.23 -17.87 9.16
C GLY A 71 21.22 -18.07 10.68
N VAL A 72 20.80 -17.03 11.43
CA VAL A 72 20.66 -17.06 12.90
C VAL A 72 19.72 -18.15 13.39
N VAL A 73 18.85 -18.70 12.53
CA VAL A 73 17.98 -19.83 12.85
C VAL A 73 18.78 -21.04 13.37
N ALA A 74 20.03 -21.23 12.92
CA ALA A 74 20.92 -22.29 13.39
C ALA A 74 21.27 -22.18 14.88
N GLU A 75 21.14 -21.00 15.48
CA GLU A 75 21.37 -20.75 16.91
C GLU A 75 20.16 -21.13 17.79
N GLY A 76 19.08 -21.68 17.20
CA GLY A 76 17.90 -22.14 17.95
C GLY A 76 16.96 -21.00 18.39
N VAL A 77 17.11 -19.79 17.85
CA VAL A 77 16.29 -18.62 18.20
C VAL A 77 14.89 -18.62 17.54
N SER A 78 14.66 -19.51 16.59
CA SER A 78 13.40 -19.59 15.82
C SER A 78 12.48 -20.67 16.37
N ALA A 79 11.18 -20.35 16.47
CA ALA A 79 10.13 -21.31 16.82
C ALA A 79 9.82 -22.34 15.72
N PHE A 80 10.29 -22.10 14.49
CA PHE A 80 10.03 -22.94 13.32
C PHE A 80 11.32 -23.24 12.54
N PRO A 81 11.42 -24.42 11.89
CA PRO A 81 12.56 -24.74 11.05
C PRO A 81 12.59 -23.86 9.79
N GLN A 82 13.79 -23.65 9.25
CA GLN A 82 14.05 -22.76 8.10
C GLN A 82 13.25 -23.14 6.83
N GLU A 83 12.86 -24.40 6.71
CA GLU A 83 12.09 -24.95 5.60
C GLU A 83 10.66 -24.37 5.50
N VAL A 84 10.11 -23.88 6.62
CA VAL A 84 8.75 -23.32 6.66
C VAL A 84 8.58 -22.12 5.73
N THR A 85 9.65 -21.32 5.53
CA THR A 85 9.62 -20.19 4.60
C THR A 85 9.25 -20.62 3.18
N HIS A 86 9.77 -21.76 2.72
CA HIS A 86 9.45 -22.29 1.39
C HIS A 86 7.99 -22.75 1.31
N GLY A 87 7.50 -23.43 2.35
CA GLY A 87 6.10 -23.84 2.47
C GLY A 87 5.15 -22.65 2.44
N TRP A 88 5.47 -21.57 3.18
CA TRP A 88 4.67 -20.35 3.21
C TRP A 88 4.63 -19.64 1.87
N VAL A 89 5.78 -19.51 1.20
CA VAL A 89 5.86 -18.91 -0.15
C VAL A 89 5.02 -19.71 -1.15
N LYS A 90 5.02 -21.04 -1.07
CA LYS A 90 4.19 -21.89 -1.93
C LYS A 90 2.69 -21.68 -1.72
N CYS A 91 2.28 -21.33 -0.51
CA CYS A 91 0.90 -21.02 -0.16
C CYS A 91 0.48 -19.58 -0.50
N LEU A 92 1.42 -18.70 -0.92
CA LEU A 92 1.04 -17.37 -1.37
C LEU A 92 0.19 -17.46 -2.64
N PRO A 93 -0.85 -16.63 -2.78
CA PRO A 93 -1.64 -16.59 -3.99
C PRO A 93 -0.76 -16.07 -5.14
N LEU A 94 -0.27 -16.99 -5.98
CA LEU A 94 0.63 -16.70 -7.12
C LEU A 94 -0.05 -15.86 -8.23
N ARG A 95 -1.35 -15.58 -8.09
CA ARG A 95 -2.13 -14.67 -8.93
C ARG A 95 -3.15 -13.93 -8.06
N THR A 96 -3.01 -12.62 -7.93
CA THR A 96 -4.14 -11.74 -7.56
C THR A 96 -4.66 -11.01 -8.78
N PRO A 97 -5.76 -11.46 -9.41
CA PRO A 97 -6.81 -10.56 -9.85
C PRO A 97 -7.85 -10.55 -8.73
N ALA A 98 -7.76 -9.57 -7.83
CA ALA A 98 -8.53 -9.48 -6.60
C ALA A 98 -8.24 -10.59 -5.58
N LEU A 99 -8.27 -10.20 -4.30
CA LEU A 99 -8.25 -11.12 -3.17
C LEU A 99 -9.44 -12.09 -3.35
N PRO A 100 -9.29 -13.42 -3.14
CA PRO A 100 -10.45 -14.25 -2.90
C PRO A 100 -11.17 -13.64 -1.69
N GLU A 101 -12.49 -13.58 -1.79
CA GLU A 101 -13.38 -12.97 -0.82
C GLU A 101 -12.92 -13.25 0.61
N MET A 102 -12.66 -12.18 1.37
CA MET A 102 -12.75 -12.23 2.82
C MET A 102 -14.22 -12.46 3.17
N SER A 103 -14.67 -13.71 2.98
CA SER A 103 -15.87 -14.21 3.61
C SER A 103 -15.54 -14.36 5.09
N LEU A 104 -15.98 -13.36 5.86
CA LEU A 104 -16.19 -13.51 7.29
C LEU A 104 -17.20 -14.64 7.48
N GLU A 105 -16.73 -15.77 8.00
CA GLU A 105 -17.50 -16.55 8.97
C GLU A 105 -16.95 -16.26 10.36
#